data_AF-A0A953RFI4-F1
#
_entry.id   AF-A0A953RFI4-F1
#
_cell.length_a   1.000
_cell.length_b   1.000
_cell.length_c   1.000
_cell.angle_alpha   90.00
_cell.angle_beta   90.00
_cell.angle_gamma   90.00
#
_symmetry.space_group_name_H-M   'P 1'
#
loop_
_entity.id
_entity.type
_entity.pdbx_description
1 polymer ?
#
loop_
_entity_poly.entity_id
_entity_poly.type
_entity_poly.pdbx_seq_one_letter_code
_entity_poly.pdbx_strand_id
1 'polypeptide(L)'
;MDAITKIESANGEQFVIDRIRDLRLAFQVNDEVIAEMRRRHASERLIKVAKECELSVDEMLQYAETDLQAGRFQQAAATAEEAAAVKPSVRAWDLVATARLRNRDVAGAHEAQLKSIQVGGGISADVVVAPTGENFNNPCPGKLAISRTHLTINASKECRLALDLQNPQIVEAAANEFVGVDRHALHITVQTPQGEIRNVCLAPAEGGKETTDWLLRILSVVKQP
;
A
#
# COMPACT_ATOMS: atom_id res chain seq x y z
N MET A 1 -13.05 -47.07 2.35
CA MET A 1 -12.06 -46.06 2.81
C MET A 1 -12.80 -45.15 3.76
N ASP A 2 -12.99 -45.71 4.95
CA ASP A 2 -14.14 -45.49 5.82
C ASP A 2 -13.68 -45.08 7.20
N ALA A 3 -14.52 -44.26 7.85
CA ALA A 3 -14.65 -44.03 9.29
C ALA A 3 -13.43 -43.49 10.06
N ILE A 4 -12.20 -43.91 9.77
CA ILE A 4 -10.99 -43.59 10.54
C ILE A 4 -10.62 -42.11 10.38
N THR A 5 -10.75 -41.53 9.19
CA THR A 5 -10.48 -40.11 8.93
C THR A 5 -11.52 -39.17 9.57
N LYS A 6 -12.73 -39.66 9.87
CA LYS A 6 -13.78 -38.90 10.59
C LYS A 6 -13.61 -38.94 12.11
N ILE A 7 -12.91 -39.94 12.65
CA ILE A 7 -12.66 -40.09 14.09
C ILE A 7 -11.49 -39.19 14.52
N GLU A 8 -10.48 -38.99 13.67
CA GLU A 8 -9.36 -38.07 13.96
C GLU A 8 -9.79 -36.60 13.99
N SER A 9 -10.78 -36.19 13.17
CA SER A 9 -11.35 -34.83 13.24
C SER A 9 -12.26 -34.63 14.46
N ALA A 10 -12.98 -35.66 14.91
CA ALA A 10 -13.84 -35.59 16.09
C ALA A 10 -13.05 -35.58 17.42
N ASN A 11 -11.91 -36.29 17.48
CA ASN A 11 -11.09 -36.35 18.68
C ASN A 11 -10.36 -35.03 18.99
N GLY A 12 -10.02 -34.23 17.97
CA GLY A 12 -9.41 -32.90 18.18
C GLY A 12 -10.39 -31.89 18.80
N GLU A 13 -11.66 -31.95 18.39
CA GLU A 13 -12.69 -31.03 18.86
C GLU A 13 -13.13 -31.37 20.30
N GLN A 14 -13.29 -32.65 20.61
CA GLN A 14 -13.59 -33.12 21.96
C GLN A 14 -12.44 -32.85 22.93
N PHE A 15 -11.19 -33.04 22.50
CA PHE A 15 -9.99 -32.73 23.31
C PHE A 15 -9.88 -31.24 23.65
N VAL A 16 -10.25 -30.34 22.73
CA VAL A 16 -10.23 -28.89 22.97
C VAL A 16 -11.38 -28.46 23.90
N ILE A 17 -12.57 -29.05 23.74
CA ILE A 17 -13.71 -28.79 24.64
C ILE A 17 -13.40 -29.25 26.06
N ASP A 18 -12.82 -30.44 26.23
CA ASP A 18 -12.46 -30.99 27.53
C ASP A 18 -11.30 -30.19 28.18
N ARG A 19 -10.32 -29.72 27.40
CA ARG A 19 -9.23 -28.87 27.91
C ARG A 19 -9.70 -27.47 28.31
N ILE A 20 -10.67 -26.88 27.59
CA ILE A 20 -11.31 -25.61 27.96
C ILE A 20 -12.19 -25.78 29.21
N ARG A 21 -12.85 -26.93 29.37
CA ARG A 21 -13.63 -27.27 30.56
C ARG A 21 -12.73 -27.48 31.78
N ASP A 22 -11.62 -28.19 31.64
CA ASP A 22 -10.62 -28.42 32.70
C ASP A 22 -9.92 -27.11 33.10
N LEU A 23 -9.59 -26.23 32.15
CA LEU A 23 -9.01 -24.92 32.44
C LEU A 23 -10.03 -23.95 33.10
N ARG A 24 -11.33 -24.07 32.79
CA ARG A 24 -12.40 -23.31 33.46
C ARG A 24 -12.61 -23.74 34.90
N LEU A 25 -12.52 -25.04 35.19
CA LEU A 25 -12.62 -25.60 36.54
C LEU A 25 -11.37 -25.30 37.39
N ALA A 26 -10.20 -25.19 36.77
CA ALA A 26 -8.93 -25.03 37.48
C ALA A 26 -8.58 -23.57 37.87
N PHE A 27 -9.09 -22.53 37.20
CA PHE A 27 -8.47 -21.19 37.33
C PHE A 27 -9.36 -19.97 37.55
N GLN A 28 -10.69 -20.07 37.73
CA GLN A 28 -11.58 -18.90 37.97
C GLN A 28 -11.19 -17.65 37.14
N VAL A 29 -10.93 -17.85 35.84
CA VAL A 29 -10.24 -16.83 35.05
C VAL A 29 -11.22 -15.76 34.60
N ASN A 30 -10.89 -14.51 34.93
CA ASN A 30 -11.57 -13.28 34.57
C ASN A 30 -11.80 -13.15 33.05
N ASP A 31 -12.97 -12.65 32.65
CA ASP A 31 -13.44 -12.59 31.25
C ASP A 31 -12.50 -11.85 30.30
N GLU A 32 -11.65 -10.96 30.82
CA GLU A 32 -10.61 -10.26 30.06
C GLU A 32 -9.53 -11.19 29.49
N VAL A 33 -9.13 -12.24 30.22
CA VAL A 33 -8.12 -13.19 29.72
C VAL A 33 -8.72 -14.11 28.67
N ILE A 34 -10.00 -14.45 28.79
CA ILE A 34 -10.74 -15.19 27.76
C ILE A 34 -10.92 -14.32 26.52
N ALA A 35 -11.18 -13.03 26.66
CA ALA A 35 -11.25 -12.08 25.55
C ALA A 35 -9.88 -11.90 24.87
N GLU A 36 -8.79 -11.82 25.64
CA GLU A 36 -7.43 -11.69 25.12
C GLU A 36 -6.91 -13.00 24.48
N MET A 37 -7.26 -14.15 25.04
CA MET A 37 -7.01 -15.45 24.40
C MET A 37 -7.84 -15.61 23.12
N ARG A 38 -9.10 -15.16 23.08
CA ARG A 38 -9.90 -15.10 21.84
C ARG A 38 -9.27 -14.17 20.81
N ARG A 39 -8.72 -13.02 21.20
CA ARG A 39 -7.96 -12.13 20.28
C ARG A 39 -6.69 -12.78 19.76
N ARG A 40 -5.94 -13.51 20.60
CA ARG A 40 -4.68 -14.18 20.21
C ARG A 40 -4.90 -15.48 19.41
N HIS A 41 -5.96 -16.24 19.68
CA HIS A 41 -6.32 -17.46 18.92
C HIS A 41 -7.14 -17.18 17.65
N ALA A 42 -7.76 -16.00 17.53
CA ALA A 42 -8.50 -15.62 16.32
C ALA A 42 -7.56 -15.45 15.11
N SER A 43 -6.36 -14.89 15.26
CA SER A 43 -5.48 -14.60 14.12
C SER A 43 -4.98 -15.83 13.36
N GLU A 44 -4.71 -16.96 14.05
CA GLU A 44 -4.23 -18.19 13.39
C GLU A 44 -5.37 -19.09 12.89
N ARG A 45 -6.54 -19.04 13.54
CA ARG A 45 -7.74 -19.74 13.04
C ARG A 45 -8.49 -18.94 11.96
N LEU A 46 -8.41 -17.62 11.92
CA LEU A 46 -9.10 -16.80 10.91
C LEU A 46 -8.60 -17.11 9.50
N ILE A 47 -7.31 -17.39 9.29
CA ILE A 47 -6.78 -17.76 7.97
C ILE A 47 -7.29 -19.14 7.53
N LYS A 48 -7.44 -20.07 8.48
CA LYS A 48 -7.98 -21.42 8.20
C LYS A 48 -9.50 -21.41 8.02
N VAL A 49 -10.21 -20.63 8.84
CA VAL A 49 -11.66 -20.40 8.77
C VAL A 49 -12.01 -19.55 7.54
N ALA A 50 -11.19 -18.61 7.10
CA ALA A 50 -11.38 -17.86 5.86
C ALA A 50 -11.39 -18.77 4.63
N LYS A 51 -10.47 -19.76 4.61
CA LYS A 51 -10.40 -20.80 3.58
C LYS A 51 -11.53 -21.82 3.67
N GLU A 52 -12.05 -22.10 4.87
CA GLU A 52 -13.11 -23.09 5.12
C GLU A 52 -14.54 -22.49 5.10
N CYS A 53 -14.71 -21.17 5.23
CA CYS A 53 -16.01 -20.49 5.35
C CYS A 53 -16.34 -19.51 4.20
N GLU A 54 -15.56 -19.49 3.12
CA GLU A 54 -15.79 -18.59 1.96
C GLU A 54 -15.97 -17.12 2.38
N LEU A 55 -15.13 -16.61 3.30
CA LEU A 55 -15.20 -15.20 3.70
C LEU A 55 -15.17 -14.32 2.46
N SER A 56 -16.11 -13.38 2.39
CA SER A 56 -16.13 -12.42 1.31
C SER A 56 -14.88 -11.54 1.37
N VAL A 57 -14.47 -11.03 0.21
CA VAL A 57 -13.33 -10.10 0.12
C VAL A 57 -13.54 -8.89 1.04
N ASP A 58 -14.77 -8.39 1.16
CA ASP A 58 -15.08 -7.24 2.01
C ASP A 58 -14.87 -7.54 3.51
N GLU A 59 -15.21 -8.75 3.97
CA GLU A 59 -14.95 -9.18 5.35
C GLU A 59 -13.45 -9.33 5.61
N MET A 60 -12.69 -9.91 4.68
CA MET A 60 -11.23 -10.00 4.79
C MET A 60 -10.59 -8.61 4.93
N LEU A 61 -11.04 -7.63 4.14
CA LEU A 61 -10.55 -6.26 4.22
C LEU A 61 -10.93 -5.58 5.54
N GLN A 62 -12.12 -5.84 6.08
CA GLN A 62 -12.54 -5.33 7.38
C GLN A 62 -11.71 -5.93 8.53
N TYR A 63 -11.33 -7.21 8.44
CA TYR A 63 -10.40 -7.82 9.39
C TYR A 63 -9.01 -7.22 9.29
N ALA A 64 -8.49 -7.02 8.08
CA ALA A 64 -7.20 -6.38 7.87
C ALA A 64 -7.16 -4.95 8.47
N GLU A 65 -8.23 -4.18 8.31
CA GLU A 65 -8.38 -2.85 8.94
C GLU A 65 -8.40 -2.92 10.47
N THR A 66 -9.10 -3.92 11.03
CA THR A 66 -9.13 -4.14 12.48
C THR A 66 -7.75 -4.49 13.02
N ASP A 67 -7.01 -5.35 12.33
CA ASP A 67 -5.63 -5.70 12.69
C ASP A 67 -4.68 -4.51 12.55
N LEU A 68 -4.87 -3.69 11.52
CA LEU A 68 -4.10 -2.46 11.32
C LEU A 68 -4.30 -1.48 12.48
N GLN A 69 -5.56 -1.27 12.90
CA GLN A 69 -5.90 -0.43 14.06
C GLN A 69 -5.36 -0.99 15.38
N ALA A 70 -5.31 -2.31 15.52
CA ALA A 70 -4.77 -2.98 16.69
C ALA A 70 -3.23 -3.07 16.71
N GLY A 71 -2.53 -2.51 15.72
CA GLY A 71 -1.08 -2.54 15.62
C GLY A 71 -0.50 -3.88 15.16
N ARG A 72 -1.33 -4.81 14.69
CA ARG A 72 -0.94 -6.14 14.19
C ARG A 72 -0.58 -6.08 12.70
N PHE A 73 0.43 -5.26 12.39
CA PHE A 73 0.75 -4.88 11.01
C PHE A 73 1.09 -6.06 10.09
N GLN A 74 1.83 -7.05 10.57
CA GLN A 74 2.16 -8.23 9.75
C GLN A 74 0.92 -9.07 9.40
N GLN A 75 -0.04 -9.19 10.33
CA GLN A 75 -1.28 -9.92 10.10
C GLN A 75 -2.21 -9.12 9.16
N ALA A 76 -2.33 -7.82 9.39
CA ALA A 76 -3.09 -6.92 8.51
C ALA A 76 -2.60 -7.01 7.05
N ALA A 77 -1.27 -7.02 6.85
CA ALA A 77 -0.68 -7.19 5.52
C ALA A 77 -1.05 -8.55 4.91
N ALA A 78 -0.86 -9.65 5.63
CA ALA A 78 -1.17 -11.00 5.14
C ALA A 78 -2.64 -11.15 4.73
N THR A 79 -3.57 -10.72 5.59
CA THR A 79 -5.01 -10.79 5.31
C THR A 79 -5.40 -9.94 4.10
N ALA A 80 -4.84 -8.73 3.97
CA ALA A 80 -5.11 -7.88 2.81
C ALA A 80 -4.48 -8.43 1.51
N GLU A 81 -3.33 -9.11 1.58
CA GLU A 81 -2.72 -9.80 0.44
C GLU A 81 -3.56 -11.00 -0.02
N GLU A 82 -4.12 -11.77 0.91
CA GLU A 82 -5.07 -12.84 0.59
C GLU A 82 -6.33 -12.28 -0.09
N ALA A 83 -6.91 -11.21 0.45
CA ALA A 83 -8.04 -10.52 -0.18
C ALA A 83 -7.70 -10.03 -1.59
N ALA A 84 -6.51 -9.46 -1.79
CA ALA A 84 -6.02 -9.02 -3.09
C ALA A 84 -5.77 -10.17 -4.06
N ALA A 85 -5.37 -11.35 -3.58
CA ALA A 85 -5.19 -12.55 -4.40
C ALA A 85 -6.54 -13.12 -4.89
N VAL A 86 -7.60 -13.00 -4.08
CA VAL A 86 -8.97 -13.39 -4.47
C VAL A 86 -9.56 -12.38 -5.46
N LYS A 87 -9.53 -11.09 -5.12
CA LYS A 87 -10.03 -10.01 -5.98
C LYS A 87 -9.12 -8.79 -5.85
N PRO A 88 -8.20 -8.58 -6.82
CA PRO A 88 -7.34 -7.40 -6.82
C PRO A 88 -8.18 -6.12 -6.78
N SER A 89 -7.89 -5.24 -5.83
CA SER A 89 -8.56 -3.95 -5.68
C SER A 89 -7.62 -2.92 -5.06
N VAL A 90 -7.91 -1.64 -5.31
CA VAL A 90 -7.15 -0.51 -4.74
C VAL A 90 -7.14 -0.59 -3.22
N ARG A 91 -8.31 -0.79 -2.59
CA ARG A 91 -8.45 -0.91 -1.13
C ARG A 91 -7.58 -2.03 -0.55
N ALA A 92 -7.55 -3.19 -1.20
CA ALA A 92 -6.72 -4.30 -0.73
C ALA A 92 -5.23 -3.94 -0.76
N TRP A 93 -4.73 -3.44 -1.91
CA TRP A 93 -3.32 -3.10 -2.04
C TRP A 93 -2.89 -1.89 -1.20
N ASP A 94 -3.76 -0.90 -0.99
CA ASP A 94 -3.49 0.23 -0.10
C ASP A 94 -3.39 -0.21 1.37
N LEU A 95 -4.20 -1.18 1.79
CA LEU A 95 -4.09 -1.78 3.12
C LEU A 95 -2.78 -2.56 3.29
N VAL A 96 -2.37 -3.34 2.28
CA VAL A 96 -1.06 -4.02 2.28
C VAL A 96 0.07 -2.99 2.38
N ALA A 97 0.03 -1.94 1.58
CA ALA A 97 1.05 -0.89 1.56
C ALA A 97 1.15 -0.20 2.92
N THR A 98 0.01 0.20 3.50
CA THR A 98 -0.06 0.85 4.81
C THR A 98 0.46 -0.06 5.92
N ALA A 99 0.02 -1.32 5.93
CA ALA A 99 0.43 -2.30 6.94
C ALA A 99 1.95 -2.57 6.87
N ARG A 100 2.50 -2.79 5.67
CA ARG A 100 3.94 -3.00 5.49
C ARG A 100 4.77 -1.78 5.88
N LEU A 101 4.31 -0.58 5.52
CA LEU A 101 5.00 0.67 5.92
C LEU A 101 5.03 0.82 7.46
N ARG A 102 3.91 0.55 8.14
CA ARG A 102 3.84 0.57 9.61
C ARG A 102 4.71 -0.52 10.26
N ASN A 103 4.91 -1.64 9.55
CA ASN A 103 5.84 -2.70 9.95
C ASN A 103 7.31 -2.42 9.56
N ARG A 104 7.63 -1.21 9.04
CA ARG A 104 8.95 -0.80 8.54
C ARG A 104 9.46 -1.62 7.34
N ASP A 105 8.57 -2.35 6.66
CA ASP A 105 8.85 -3.00 5.38
C ASP A 105 8.57 -2.01 4.23
N VAL A 106 9.52 -1.10 4.02
CA VAL A 106 9.41 -0.04 2.99
C VAL A 106 9.38 -0.63 1.58
N ALA A 107 10.23 -1.64 1.31
CA ALA A 107 10.30 -2.28 0.00
C ALA A 107 8.98 -2.97 -0.35
N GLY A 108 8.42 -3.74 0.59
CA GLY A 108 7.15 -4.40 0.39
C GLY A 108 5.97 -3.43 0.31
N ALA A 109 6.03 -2.28 1.01
CA ALA A 109 5.03 -1.22 0.87
C ALA A 109 5.06 -0.59 -0.53
N HIS A 110 6.25 -0.32 -1.06
CA HIS A 110 6.42 0.20 -2.42
C HIS A 110 5.86 -0.76 -3.47
N GLU A 111 6.13 -2.07 -3.35
CA GLU A 111 5.56 -3.07 -4.26
C GLU A 111 4.04 -3.12 -4.21
N ALA A 112 3.45 -3.08 -3.01
CA ALA A 112 2.00 -3.04 -2.84
C ALA A 112 1.39 -1.78 -3.48
N GLN A 113 2.03 -0.61 -3.34
CA GLN A 113 1.56 0.60 -3.99
C GLN A 113 1.59 0.50 -5.53
N LEU A 114 2.64 -0.09 -6.10
CA LEU A 114 2.71 -0.31 -7.55
C LEU A 114 1.54 -1.19 -8.03
N LYS A 115 1.18 -2.23 -7.26
CA LYS A 115 0.01 -3.06 -7.56
C LYS A 115 -1.31 -2.30 -7.40
N SER A 116 -1.43 -1.42 -6.41
CA SER A 116 -2.59 -0.53 -6.25
C SER A 116 -2.79 0.34 -7.50
N ILE A 117 -1.72 0.97 -7.99
CA ILE A 117 -1.76 1.79 -9.21
C ILE A 117 -2.17 0.96 -10.44
N GLN A 118 -1.66 -0.27 -10.58
CA GLN A 118 -2.01 -1.15 -11.70
C GLN A 118 -3.52 -1.46 -11.77
N VAL A 119 -4.19 -1.55 -10.62
CA VAL A 119 -5.65 -1.82 -10.54
C VAL A 119 -6.51 -0.56 -10.46
N GLY A 120 -5.93 0.63 -10.70
CA GLY A 120 -6.64 1.90 -10.81
C GLY A 120 -6.45 2.86 -9.64
N GLY A 121 -5.55 2.56 -8.72
CA GLY A 121 -5.14 3.46 -7.65
C GLY A 121 -4.26 4.61 -8.15
N GLY A 122 -3.89 5.49 -7.23
CA GLY A 122 -2.99 6.60 -7.51
C GLY A 122 -2.20 6.99 -6.27
N ILE A 123 -1.18 7.82 -6.46
CA ILE A 123 -0.43 8.46 -5.39
C ILE A 123 -0.54 9.97 -5.53
N SER A 124 -0.41 10.65 -4.39
CA SER A 124 -0.27 12.10 -4.32
C SER A 124 0.88 12.42 -3.39
N ALA A 125 1.74 13.33 -3.81
CA ALA A 125 2.89 13.78 -3.04
C ALA A 125 3.00 15.30 -3.12
N ASP A 126 3.33 15.92 -1.99
CA ASP A 126 3.79 17.29 -1.97
C ASP A 126 5.20 17.35 -2.55
N VAL A 127 5.41 18.27 -3.49
CA VAL A 127 6.66 18.43 -4.23
C VAL A 127 7.08 19.89 -4.23
N VAL A 128 8.34 20.14 -4.53
CA VAL A 128 8.81 21.45 -4.95
C VAL A 128 9.12 21.42 -6.43
N VAL A 129 8.74 22.45 -7.15
CA VAL A 129 8.88 22.55 -8.61
C VAL A 129 9.84 23.66 -8.98
N ALA A 130 10.74 23.38 -9.92
CA ALA A 130 11.62 24.37 -10.52
C ALA A 130 10.98 24.92 -11.82
N PRO A 131 10.55 26.20 -11.86
CA PRO A 131 9.83 26.77 -13.00
C PRO A 131 10.68 26.95 -14.26
N THR A 132 12.01 26.96 -14.14
CA THR A 132 12.96 27.23 -15.24
C THR A 132 13.77 26.02 -15.69
N GLY A 133 13.36 24.79 -15.33
CA GLY A 133 13.94 23.55 -15.87
C GLY A 133 15.38 23.22 -15.46
N GLU A 134 16.14 24.17 -14.92
CA GLU A 134 17.60 24.00 -14.75
C GLU A 134 18.13 24.34 -13.34
N ASN A 135 17.33 24.98 -12.46
CA ASN A 135 17.78 25.31 -11.09
C ASN A 135 16.64 25.45 -10.07
N PHE A 136 16.87 24.97 -8.84
CA PHE A 136 15.97 25.11 -7.68
C PHE A 136 16.31 26.34 -6.83
N ASN A 137 16.83 27.41 -7.44
CA ASN A 137 17.22 28.63 -6.72
C ASN A 137 16.01 29.37 -6.13
N ASN A 138 14.82 29.20 -6.73
CA ASN A 138 13.56 29.69 -6.20
C ASN A 138 12.45 28.65 -6.43
N PRO A 139 12.42 27.59 -5.59
CA PRO A 139 11.50 26.49 -5.80
C PRO A 139 10.10 26.86 -5.30
N CYS A 140 9.07 26.51 -6.06
CA CYS A 140 7.69 26.70 -5.60
C CYS A 140 7.14 25.42 -5.00
N PRO A 141 6.37 25.50 -3.90
CA PRO A 141 5.55 24.39 -3.44
C PRO A 141 4.59 23.96 -4.55
N GLY A 142 4.34 22.66 -4.63
CA GLY A 142 3.44 22.07 -5.59
C GLY A 142 2.95 20.70 -5.16
N LYS A 143 2.10 20.12 -6.00
CA LYS A 143 1.56 18.77 -5.83
C LYS A 143 1.76 17.95 -7.09
N LEU A 144 2.17 16.71 -6.88
CA LEU A 144 2.27 15.68 -7.90
C LEU A 144 1.20 14.63 -7.59
N ALA A 145 0.31 14.38 -8.54
CA ALA A 145 -0.61 13.25 -8.49
C ALA A 145 -0.35 12.34 -9.69
N ILE A 146 -0.20 11.05 -9.42
CA ILE A 146 0.09 10.04 -10.44
C ILE A 146 -0.90 8.90 -10.28
N SER A 147 -1.58 8.55 -11.37
CA SER A 147 -2.32 7.30 -11.51
C SER A 147 -1.96 6.64 -12.83
N ARG A 148 -2.52 5.45 -13.09
CA ARG A 148 -2.33 4.75 -14.36
C ARG A 148 -2.75 5.58 -15.57
N THR A 149 -3.73 6.46 -15.43
CA THR A 149 -4.34 7.19 -16.55
C THR A 149 -4.25 8.70 -16.41
N HIS A 150 -3.67 9.22 -15.33
CA HIS A 150 -3.56 10.66 -15.10
C HIS A 150 -2.21 11.02 -14.48
N LEU A 151 -1.62 12.11 -14.96
CA LEU A 151 -0.49 12.79 -14.34
C LEU A 151 -0.86 14.26 -14.16
N THR A 152 -0.88 14.72 -12.91
CA THR A 152 -1.14 16.11 -12.58
C THR A 152 0.05 16.68 -11.82
N ILE A 153 0.55 17.82 -12.26
CA ILE A 153 1.61 18.59 -11.59
C ILE A 153 1.13 20.04 -11.48
N ASN A 154 0.88 20.49 -10.26
CA ASN A 154 0.45 21.87 -10.00
C ASN A 154 1.44 22.53 -9.05
N ALA A 155 2.09 23.60 -9.50
CA ALA A 155 2.89 24.47 -8.65
C ALA A 155 2.03 25.62 -8.09
N SER A 156 2.54 26.29 -7.06
CA SER A 156 1.93 27.51 -6.51
C SER A 156 1.72 28.56 -7.60
N LYS A 157 0.79 29.49 -7.35
CA LYS A 157 0.44 30.59 -8.28
C LYS A 157 1.65 31.42 -8.73
N GLU A 158 2.72 31.43 -7.95
CA GLU A 158 3.96 32.15 -8.22
C GLU A 158 4.75 31.53 -9.37
N CYS A 159 4.77 30.20 -9.49
CA CYS A 159 5.48 29.48 -10.55
C CYS A 159 4.65 29.23 -11.81
N ARG A 160 3.33 29.43 -11.78
CA ARG A 160 2.41 29.30 -12.92
C ARG A 160 2.58 27.99 -13.73
N LEU A 161 3.06 26.92 -13.11
CA LEU A 161 3.08 25.59 -13.72
C LEU A 161 1.82 24.84 -13.29
N ALA A 162 0.98 24.53 -14.27
CA ALA A 162 -0.13 23.61 -14.12
C ALA A 162 -0.11 22.66 -15.32
N LEU A 163 0.11 21.39 -15.03
CA LEU A 163 0.09 20.31 -15.98
C LEU A 163 -0.98 19.33 -15.52
N ASP A 164 -1.94 19.05 -16.37
CA ASP A 164 -2.96 18.04 -16.10
C ASP A 164 -3.16 17.21 -17.36
N LEU A 165 -2.65 15.98 -17.33
CA LEU A 165 -2.60 15.10 -18.48
C LEU A 165 -3.37 13.83 -18.22
N GLN A 166 -4.36 13.56 -19.07
CA GLN A 166 -5.02 12.28 -19.18
C GLN A 166 -4.25 11.39 -20.18
N ASN A 167 -4.03 10.13 -19.82
CA ASN A 167 -3.20 9.15 -20.52
C ASN A 167 -1.83 9.73 -20.90
N PRO A 168 -1.03 10.17 -19.91
CA PRO A 168 0.22 10.88 -20.15
C PRO A 168 1.22 9.99 -20.89
N GLN A 169 1.80 10.50 -21.98
CA GLN A 169 2.93 9.86 -22.63
C GLN A 169 4.24 10.34 -22.00
N ILE A 170 4.73 9.58 -21.02
CA ILE A 170 6.01 9.86 -20.37
C ILE A 170 7.14 9.41 -21.29
N VAL A 171 7.79 10.36 -21.93
CA VAL A 171 8.95 10.13 -22.81
C VAL A 171 10.15 9.74 -21.96
N GLU A 172 10.40 10.48 -20.89
CA GLU A 172 11.54 10.29 -20.00
C GLU A 172 11.16 10.59 -18.55
N ALA A 173 11.72 9.82 -17.62
CA ALA A 173 11.70 10.12 -16.20
C ALA A 173 13.06 9.68 -15.62
N ALA A 174 13.81 10.61 -15.04
CA ALA A 174 15.16 10.38 -14.53
C ALA A 174 15.40 11.11 -13.21
N ALA A 175 16.16 10.49 -12.30
CA ALA A 175 16.70 11.19 -11.14
C ALA A 175 17.86 12.06 -11.62
N ASN A 176 17.74 13.37 -11.47
CA ASN A 176 18.81 14.31 -11.78
C ASN A 176 19.40 14.83 -10.47
N GLU A 177 20.70 14.55 -10.30
CA GLU A 177 21.56 15.20 -9.32
C GLU A 177 21.91 16.61 -9.83
N PHE A 178 20.90 17.49 -9.95
CA PHE A 178 21.12 18.86 -10.41
C PHE A 178 22.08 19.58 -9.45
N VAL A 179 23.07 20.27 -10.03
CA VAL A 179 24.04 21.07 -9.27
C VAL A 179 23.30 22.22 -8.59
N GLY A 180 23.32 22.24 -7.25
CA GLY A 180 22.72 23.31 -6.43
C GLY A 180 21.54 22.90 -5.55
N VAL A 181 21.17 21.62 -5.51
CA VAL A 181 20.17 21.12 -4.55
C VAL A 181 20.50 19.74 -4.03
N ASP A 182 20.68 19.62 -2.72
CA ASP A 182 20.74 18.35 -1.96
C ASP A 182 19.41 17.57 -1.97
N ARG A 183 18.49 17.86 -2.91
CA ARG A 183 17.07 17.45 -2.85
C ARG A 183 16.71 16.24 -3.70
N HIS A 184 17.68 15.58 -4.35
CA HIS A 184 17.44 14.41 -5.21
C HIS A 184 16.28 14.65 -6.20
N ALA A 185 16.47 15.56 -7.15
CA ALA A 185 15.42 15.98 -8.05
C ALA A 185 15.06 14.91 -9.09
N LEU A 186 13.85 15.03 -9.63
CA LEU A 186 13.25 14.22 -10.67
C LEU A 186 12.99 15.11 -11.89
N HIS A 187 13.56 14.73 -13.03
CA HIS A 187 13.26 15.31 -14.32
C HIS A 187 12.27 14.40 -15.06
N ILE A 188 11.17 14.99 -15.54
CA ILE A 188 10.13 14.29 -16.29
C ILE A 188 9.91 15.01 -17.61
N THR A 189 10.02 14.27 -18.70
CA THR A 189 9.64 14.72 -20.04
C THR A 189 8.34 14.02 -20.43
N VAL A 190 7.32 14.82 -20.73
CA VAL A 190 5.99 14.33 -21.12
C VAL A 190 5.59 14.91 -22.45
N GLN A 191 4.92 14.09 -23.26
CA GLN A 191 4.25 14.54 -24.47
C GLN A 191 2.75 14.74 -24.18
N THR A 192 2.24 15.93 -24.48
CA THR A 192 0.81 16.23 -24.36
C THR A 192 0.02 15.52 -25.47
N PRO A 193 -1.31 15.37 -25.34
CA PRO A 193 -2.14 14.83 -26.41
C PRO A 193 -2.05 15.62 -27.74
N GLN A 194 -1.68 16.90 -27.68
CA GLN A 194 -1.47 17.76 -28.85
C GLN A 194 -0.07 17.59 -29.47
N GLY A 195 0.77 16.71 -28.91
CA GLY A 195 2.13 16.43 -29.38
C GLY A 195 3.19 17.38 -28.85
N GLU A 196 2.86 18.28 -27.92
CA GLU A 196 3.82 19.21 -27.32
C GLU A 196 4.68 18.49 -26.27
N ILE A 197 6.00 18.73 -26.30
CA ILE A 197 6.91 18.21 -25.27
C ILE A 197 7.04 19.22 -24.12
N ARG A 198 6.82 18.75 -22.90
CA ARG A 198 7.00 19.51 -21.66
C ARG A 198 8.05 18.84 -20.79
N ASN A 199 9.00 19.62 -20.30
CA ASN A 199 9.99 19.18 -19.31
C ASN A 199 9.63 19.79 -17.96
N VAL A 200 9.62 18.95 -16.93
CA VAL A 200 9.32 19.35 -15.56
C VAL A 200 10.39 18.82 -14.63
N CYS A 201 11.01 19.73 -13.87
CA CYS A 201 11.91 19.39 -12.78
C CYS A 201 11.18 19.60 -11.45
N LEU A 202 11.09 18.54 -10.66
CA LEU A 202 10.48 18.57 -9.33
C LEU A 202 11.30 17.75 -8.34
N ALA A 203 11.16 18.00 -7.05
CA ALA A 203 11.72 17.15 -6.01
C ALA A 203 10.65 16.89 -4.95
N PRO A 204 10.68 15.75 -4.24
CA PRO A 204 9.83 15.54 -3.07
C PRO A 204 9.97 16.72 -2.10
N ALA A 205 8.85 17.23 -1.55
CA ALA A 205 8.92 18.26 -0.50
C ALA A 205 9.53 17.69 0.78
N GLU A 206 9.26 16.41 1.04
CA GLU A 206 9.81 15.61 2.12
C GLU A 206 10.36 14.29 1.58
N GLY A 207 11.40 13.77 2.25
CA GLY A 207 12.11 12.57 1.83
C GLY A 207 13.32 12.85 0.96
N GLY A 208 14.27 11.90 0.97
CA GLY A 208 15.51 11.99 0.21
C GLY A 208 15.48 11.14 -1.05
N LYS A 209 16.64 10.62 -1.43
CA LYS A 209 16.83 9.77 -2.62
C LYS A 209 15.81 8.63 -2.73
N GLU A 210 15.45 8.00 -1.62
CA GLU A 210 14.52 6.88 -1.58
C GLU A 210 13.12 7.24 -2.12
N THR A 211 12.63 8.44 -1.78
CA THR A 211 11.33 8.92 -2.27
C THR A 211 11.40 9.22 -3.76
N THR A 212 12.50 9.82 -4.22
CA THR A 212 12.73 10.08 -5.66
C THR A 212 12.82 8.78 -6.46
N ASP A 213 13.58 7.80 -5.98
CA ASP A 213 13.71 6.48 -6.60
C ASP A 213 12.35 5.74 -6.63
N TRP A 214 11.53 5.91 -5.60
CA TRP A 214 10.18 5.36 -5.57
C TRP A 214 9.24 6.03 -6.57
N LEU A 215 9.22 7.37 -6.66
CA LEU A 215 8.45 8.11 -7.65
C LEU A 215 8.85 7.72 -9.08
N LEU A 216 10.14 7.52 -9.34
CA LEU A 216 10.64 7.03 -10.62
C LEU A 216 10.08 5.65 -10.98
N ARG A 217 10.08 4.72 -10.02
CA ARG A 217 9.48 3.39 -10.22
C ARG A 217 8.00 3.51 -10.56
N ILE A 218 7.27 4.40 -9.89
CA ILE A 218 5.85 4.64 -10.20
C ILE A 218 5.67 5.17 -11.62
N LEU A 219 6.44 6.19 -12.01
CA LEU A 219 6.36 6.75 -13.37
C LEU A 219 6.69 5.73 -14.46
N SER A 220 7.57 4.76 -14.17
CA SER A 220 7.86 3.65 -15.09
C SER A 220 6.67 2.73 -15.35
N VAL A 221 5.75 2.58 -14.38
CA VAL A 221 4.51 1.80 -14.54
C VAL A 221 3.46 2.58 -15.34
N VAL A 222 3.47 3.91 -15.24
CA VAL A 222 2.57 4.79 -16.00
C VAL A 222 3.01 4.96 -17.45
N LYS A 223 4.30 4.76 -17.76
CA LYS A 223 4.91 4.89 -19.09
C LYS A 223 4.41 3.88 -20.15
N GLN A 224 3.37 3.10 -19.91
CA GLN A 224 2.92 2.10 -20.88
C GLN A 224 2.20 2.74 -22.10
N PRO A 225 2.51 2.28 -23.32
CA PRO A 225 1.86 2.71 -24.56
C PRO A 225 0.38 2.30 -24.66
#